data_AF-A0AAW8IHF4-F1
#
_entry.id   AF-A0AAW8IHF4-F1
#
_cell.length_a   1.000
_cell.length_b   1.000
_cell.length_c   1.000
_cell.angle_alpha   90.00
_cell.angle_beta   90.00
_cell.angle_gamma   90.00
#
_symmetry.space_group_name_H-M   'P 1'
#
loop_
_entity.id
_entity.type
_entity.pdbx_description
1 polymer ?
#
loop_
_entity_poly.entity_id
_entity_poly.type
_entity_poly.pdbx_seq_one_letter_code
_entity_poly.pdbx_strand_id
1 'polypeptide(L)'
;MDTLQQLKDELETEYQTTKSFFEIYPDDKNDYAPHSKSMKMMHLATHISEVFGWAGFMLNSSELDFAKSEIEPKYLTTKDELLTVLEENHKASQEALLKASENDLEPRWALKNDGHELASWTKYEAIRHSLNQITHHRAQLGVYYRLNDIELPGSYGPTADHPNF
;
A
#
# COMPACT_ATOMS: atom_id res chain seq x y z
N MET A 1 -5.90 -6.56 24.58
CA MET A 1 -5.61 -5.66 23.45
C MET A 1 -6.31 -6.28 22.27
N ASP A 2 -7.10 -5.51 21.52
CA ASP A 2 -7.83 -6.00 20.34
C ASP A 2 -6.99 -5.67 19.11
N THR A 3 -6.11 -6.60 18.74
CA THR A 3 -5.09 -6.38 17.70
C THR A 3 -5.75 -6.25 16.34
N LEU A 4 -6.75 -7.10 16.07
CA LEU A 4 -7.51 -7.07 14.84
C LEU A 4 -8.25 -5.75 14.66
N GLN A 5 -8.86 -5.22 15.72
CA GLN A 5 -9.51 -3.91 15.65
C GLN A 5 -8.51 -2.80 15.30
N GLN A 6 -7.34 -2.79 15.93
CA GLN A 6 -6.28 -1.81 15.63
C GLN A 6 -5.80 -1.89 14.18
N LEU A 7 -5.60 -3.10 13.65
CA LEU A 7 -5.21 -3.28 12.25
C LEU A 7 -6.28 -2.80 11.26
N LYS A 8 -7.56 -3.05 11.56
CA LYS A 8 -8.68 -2.57 10.72
C LYS A 8 -8.77 -1.04 10.73
N ASP A 9 -8.68 -0.44 11.90
CA ASP A 9 -8.78 1.02 12.05
C ASP A 9 -7.60 1.74 11.36
N GLU A 10 -6.40 1.19 11.47
CA GLU A 10 -5.22 1.73 10.78
C GLU A 10 -5.34 1.55 9.26
N LEU A 11 -5.74 0.37 8.78
CA LEU A 11 -5.95 0.11 7.36
C LEU A 11 -6.96 1.11 6.74
N GLU A 12 -8.08 1.33 7.41
CA GLU A 12 -9.11 2.28 6.97
C GLU A 12 -8.57 3.72 6.94
N THR A 13 -7.87 4.14 8.00
CA THR A 13 -7.29 5.48 8.08
C THR A 13 -6.27 5.73 6.97
N GLU A 14 -5.39 4.76 6.72
CA GLU A 14 -4.40 4.81 5.66
C GLU A 14 -5.04 4.78 4.27
N TYR A 15 -6.14 4.05 4.10
CA TYR A 15 -6.92 4.02 2.85
C TYR A 15 -7.49 5.39 2.52
N GLN A 16 -8.21 6.03 3.45
CA GLN A 16 -8.80 7.36 3.23
C GLN A 16 -7.72 8.40 2.92
N THR A 17 -6.60 8.34 3.63
CA THR A 17 -5.47 9.25 3.41
C THR A 17 -4.84 9.03 2.04
N THR A 18 -4.68 7.79 1.60
CA THR A 18 -4.09 7.48 0.29
C THR A 18 -5.06 7.82 -0.85
N LYS A 19 -6.36 7.59 -0.64
CA LYS A 19 -7.40 7.92 -1.61
C LYS A 19 -7.39 9.39 -1.97
N SER A 20 -7.24 10.30 -1.00
CA SER A 20 -7.17 11.75 -1.29
C SER A 20 -5.98 12.12 -2.18
N PHE A 21 -4.84 11.43 -2.04
CA PHE A 21 -3.70 11.60 -2.94
C PHE A 21 -4.04 11.11 -4.35
N PHE A 22 -4.75 9.99 -4.48
CA PHE A 22 -5.10 9.42 -5.78
C PHE A 22 -6.21 10.22 -6.48
N GLU A 23 -7.15 10.81 -5.75
CA GLU A 23 -8.25 11.62 -6.33
C GLU A 23 -7.76 12.82 -7.15
N ILE A 24 -6.58 13.34 -6.82
CA ILE A 24 -5.91 14.44 -7.52
C ILE A 24 -4.75 13.98 -8.42
N TYR A 25 -4.61 12.67 -8.67
CA TYR A 25 -3.49 12.12 -9.41
C TYR A 25 -3.43 12.67 -10.86
N PRO A 26 -2.26 13.11 -11.34
CA PRO A 26 -2.05 13.66 -12.69
C PRO A 26 -1.76 12.59 -13.76
N ASP A 27 -2.75 12.20 -14.56
CA ASP A 27 -2.56 11.19 -15.63
C ASP A 27 -1.44 11.55 -16.64
N ASP A 28 -1.15 12.84 -16.84
CA ASP A 28 -0.10 13.33 -17.74
C ASP A 28 1.33 13.20 -17.18
N LYS A 29 1.49 12.73 -15.92
CA LYS A 29 2.79 12.60 -15.23
C LYS A 29 3.20 11.16 -14.93
N ASN A 30 2.53 10.17 -15.51
CA ASN A 30 2.80 8.75 -15.26
C ASN A 30 4.28 8.35 -15.32
N ASP A 31 5.01 8.89 -16.29
CA ASP A 31 6.44 8.59 -16.52
C ASP A 31 7.41 9.46 -15.72
N TYR A 32 6.93 10.45 -14.95
CA TYR A 32 7.79 11.31 -14.15
C TYR A 32 8.51 10.49 -13.08
N ALA A 33 9.80 10.75 -12.92
CA ALA A 33 10.59 10.31 -11.78
C ALA A 33 11.55 11.43 -11.38
N PRO A 34 11.69 11.76 -10.08
CA PRO A 34 12.58 12.84 -9.63
C PRO A 34 14.06 12.50 -9.82
N HIS A 35 14.38 11.22 -10.04
CA HIS A 35 15.72 10.73 -10.36
C HIS A 35 15.61 9.44 -11.19
N SER A 36 16.61 9.14 -12.02
CA SER A 36 16.63 7.93 -12.88
C SER A 36 16.66 6.59 -12.13
N LYS A 37 16.87 6.62 -10.82
CA LYS A 37 16.85 5.46 -9.91
C LYS A 37 15.55 5.35 -9.11
N SER A 38 14.67 6.33 -9.25
CA SER A 38 13.38 6.34 -8.58
C SER A 38 12.34 5.63 -9.44
N MET A 39 11.32 5.06 -8.80
CA MET A 39 10.15 4.55 -9.52
C MET A 39 9.49 5.68 -10.33
N LYS A 40 8.91 5.34 -11.48
CA LYS A 40 8.01 6.26 -12.18
C LYS A 40 6.77 6.49 -11.34
N MET A 41 6.16 7.68 -11.44
CA MET A 41 5.05 8.10 -10.59
C MET A 41 3.88 7.11 -10.61
N MET A 42 3.46 6.63 -11.79
CA MET A 42 2.37 5.66 -11.91
C MET A 42 2.73 4.30 -11.30
N HIS A 43 3.98 3.86 -11.46
CA HIS A 43 4.44 2.62 -10.86
C HIS A 43 4.48 2.71 -9.33
N LEU A 44 4.91 3.86 -8.78
CA LEU A 44 4.87 4.11 -7.34
C LEU A 44 3.43 4.12 -6.81
N ALA A 45 2.51 4.81 -7.48
CA ALA A 45 1.10 4.86 -7.09
C ALA A 45 0.43 3.49 -7.18
N THR A 46 0.72 2.73 -8.25
CA THR A 46 0.25 1.35 -8.40
C THR A 46 0.78 0.48 -7.27
N HIS A 47 2.07 0.57 -6.95
CA HIS A 47 2.65 -0.19 -5.84
C HIS A 47 1.94 0.10 -4.51
N ILE A 48 1.72 1.37 -4.18
CA ILE A 48 0.97 1.77 -2.97
C ILE A 48 -0.42 1.10 -2.97
N SER A 49 -1.14 1.15 -4.10
CA SER A 49 -2.48 0.53 -4.22
C SER A 49 -2.45 -0.99 -4.01
N GLU A 50 -1.39 -1.67 -4.44
CA GLU A 50 -1.20 -3.12 -4.28
C GLU A 50 -0.94 -3.53 -2.83
N VAL A 51 -0.18 -2.72 -2.08
CA VAL A 51 0.12 -2.99 -0.66
C VAL A 51 -1.15 -3.05 0.19
N PHE A 52 -2.22 -2.34 -0.19
CA PHE A 52 -3.51 -2.45 0.50
C PHE A 52 -4.12 -3.86 0.45
N GLY A 53 -3.75 -4.70 -0.51
CA GLY A 53 -4.22 -6.08 -0.63
C GLY A 53 -3.40 -7.09 0.19
N TRP A 54 -2.25 -6.66 0.74
CA TRP A 54 -1.29 -7.58 1.34
C TRP A 54 -1.77 -8.21 2.64
N ALA A 55 -2.58 -7.50 3.44
CA ALA A 55 -3.13 -8.09 4.66
C ALA A 55 -4.04 -9.27 4.34
N GLY A 56 -4.91 -9.12 3.34
CA GLY A 56 -5.72 -10.22 2.81
C GLY A 56 -4.87 -11.36 2.27
N PHE A 57 -3.82 -11.07 1.51
CA PHE A 57 -2.90 -12.08 1.00
C PHE A 57 -2.20 -12.86 2.12
N MET A 58 -1.60 -12.16 3.09
CA MET A 58 -0.83 -12.75 4.19
C MET A 58 -1.69 -13.59 5.12
N LEU A 59 -2.93 -13.16 5.41
CA LEU A 59 -3.86 -13.96 6.22
C LEU A 59 -4.21 -15.28 5.52
N ASN A 60 -4.35 -15.28 4.19
CA ASN A 60 -4.80 -16.44 3.42
C ASN A 60 -3.65 -17.28 2.81
N SER A 61 -2.39 -16.96 3.11
CA SER A 61 -1.21 -17.68 2.63
C SER A 61 -0.20 -17.94 3.75
N SER A 62 0.86 -18.70 3.44
CA SER A 62 2.01 -18.90 4.33
C SER A 62 3.29 -18.25 3.79
N GLU A 63 3.33 -17.92 2.51
CA GLU A 63 4.51 -17.34 1.87
C GLU A 63 4.17 -16.61 0.56
N LEU A 64 5.10 -15.76 0.12
CA LEU A 64 5.20 -15.26 -1.24
C LEU A 64 6.61 -15.59 -1.76
N ASP A 65 6.71 -16.31 -2.87
CA ASP A 65 7.97 -16.57 -3.57
C ASP A 65 7.96 -15.85 -4.91
N PHE A 66 8.74 -14.76 -5.05
CA PHE A 66 8.72 -13.92 -6.25
C PHE A 66 9.08 -14.68 -7.54
N ALA A 67 9.93 -15.70 -7.48
CA ALA A 67 10.33 -16.45 -8.67
C ALA A 67 9.27 -17.46 -9.13
N LYS A 68 8.30 -17.78 -8.27
CA LYS A 68 7.23 -18.76 -8.52
C LYS A 68 5.85 -18.14 -8.56
N SER A 69 5.74 -16.90 -8.12
CA SER A 69 4.53 -16.09 -8.17
C SER A 69 4.21 -15.78 -9.64
N GLU A 70 3.03 -16.17 -10.10
CA GLU A 70 2.47 -15.73 -11.39
C GLU A 70 1.87 -14.31 -11.31
N ILE A 71 2.24 -13.51 -10.29
CA ILE A 71 1.76 -12.14 -10.13
C ILE A 71 2.43 -11.27 -11.20
N GLU A 72 1.71 -11.04 -12.28
CA GLU A 72 2.09 -10.06 -13.29
C GLU A 72 1.94 -8.64 -12.73
N PRO A 73 2.91 -7.73 -12.98
CA PRO A 73 2.78 -6.34 -12.60
C PRO A 73 1.53 -5.72 -13.21
N LYS A 74 0.70 -5.06 -12.39
CA LYS A 74 -0.42 -4.27 -12.91
C LYS A 74 0.13 -3.09 -13.71
N TYR A 75 -0.33 -2.95 -14.95
CA TYR A 75 0.00 -1.80 -15.80
C TYR A 75 -1.18 -0.83 -15.81
N LEU A 76 -1.21 0.08 -14.85
CA LEU A 76 -2.23 1.13 -14.76
C LEU A 76 -1.75 2.36 -15.52
N THR A 77 -2.69 3.10 -16.09
CA THR A 77 -2.41 4.29 -16.92
C THR A 77 -3.26 5.50 -16.56
N THR A 78 -4.30 5.30 -15.76
CA THR A 78 -5.21 6.38 -15.37
C THR A 78 -5.48 6.39 -13.87
N LYS A 79 -5.85 7.56 -13.37
CA LYS A 79 -6.36 7.77 -12.02
C LYS A 79 -7.53 6.86 -11.68
N ASP A 80 -8.48 6.70 -12.60
CA ASP A 80 -9.69 5.91 -12.34
C ASP A 80 -9.35 4.43 -12.14
N GLU A 81 -8.35 3.91 -12.88
CA GLU A 81 -7.79 2.58 -12.66
C GLU A 81 -7.08 2.50 -11.29
N LEU A 82 -6.30 3.51 -10.90
CA LEU A 82 -5.66 3.57 -9.57
C LEU A 82 -6.67 3.51 -8.43
N LEU A 83 -7.76 4.29 -8.52
CA LEU A 83 -8.82 4.31 -7.52
C LEU A 83 -9.57 2.98 -7.46
N THR A 84 -9.82 2.37 -8.62
CA THR A 84 -10.48 1.05 -8.70
C THR A 84 -9.63 -0.02 -8.02
N VAL A 85 -8.33 -0.09 -8.34
CA VAL A 85 -7.43 -1.07 -7.74
C VAL A 85 -7.24 -0.84 -6.23
N LEU A 86 -7.15 0.42 -5.80
CA LEU A 86 -7.07 0.76 -4.38
C LEU A 86 -8.30 0.24 -3.61
N GLU A 87 -9.50 0.49 -4.14
CA GLU A 87 -10.77 0.03 -3.54
C GLU A 87 -10.85 -1.50 -3.45
N GLU A 88 -10.55 -2.20 -4.55
CA GLU A 88 -10.57 -3.66 -4.60
C GLU A 88 -9.63 -4.28 -3.57
N ASN A 89 -8.40 -3.78 -3.51
CA ASN A 89 -7.37 -4.27 -2.60
C ASN A 89 -7.70 -3.96 -1.13
N HIS A 90 -8.17 -2.74 -0.85
CA HIS A 90 -8.60 -2.35 0.48
C HIS A 90 -9.73 -3.26 0.98
N LYS A 91 -10.77 -3.45 0.15
CA LYS A 91 -11.92 -4.30 0.47
C LYS A 91 -11.50 -5.75 0.74
N ALA A 92 -10.61 -6.31 -0.09
CA ALA A 92 -10.12 -7.68 0.10
C ALA A 92 -9.43 -7.85 1.47
N SER A 93 -8.58 -6.91 1.85
CA SER A 93 -7.91 -6.93 3.17
C SER A 93 -8.89 -6.70 4.33
N GLN A 94 -9.84 -5.78 4.18
CA GLN A 94 -10.86 -5.52 5.19
C GLN A 94 -11.72 -6.77 5.44
N GLU A 95 -12.17 -7.44 4.37
CA GLU A 95 -12.95 -8.68 4.48
C GLU A 95 -12.16 -9.83 5.14
N ALA A 96 -10.86 -9.94 4.86
CA ALA A 96 -10.00 -10.94 5.48
C ALA A 96 -9.81 -10.67 6.98
N LEU A 97 -9.54 -9.42 7.37
CA LEU A 97 -9.39 -9.02 8.77
C LEU A 97 -10.69 -9.19 9.57
N LEU A 98 -11.85 -9.00 8.94
CA LEU A 98 -13.15 -9.23 9.58
C LEU A 98 -13.42 -10.71 9.89
N LYS A 99 -12.85 -11.63 9.10
CA LYS A 99 -13.02 -13.08 9.26
C LYS A 99 -11.94 -13.71 10.13
N ALA A 100 -10.81 -13.03 10.33
CA ALA A 100 -9.68 -13.52 11.10
C ALA A 100 -9.98 -13.57 12.61
N SER A 101 -9.27 -14.46 13.29
CA SER A 101 -9.12 -14.52 14.74
C SER A 101 -7.71 -14.12 15.15
N GLU A 102 -7.50 -13.78 16.42
CA GLU A 102 -6.16 -13.39 16.93
C GLU A 102 -5.12 -14.50 16.67
N ASN A 103 -5.51 -15.78 16.75
CA ASN A 103 -4.63 -16.92 16.48
C ASN A 103 -4.15 -16.96 15.02
N ASP A 104 -4.89 -16.37 14.08
CA ASP A 104 -4.49 -16.34 12.66
C ASP A 104 -3.32 -15.36 12.43
N LEU A 105 -3.00 -14.51 13.40
CA LEU A 105 -1.90 -13.54 13.33
C LEU A 105 -0.56 -14.12 13.80
N GLU A 106 -0.57 -15.23 14.55
CA GLU A 106 0.63 -15.83 15.16
C GLU A 106 1.53 -16.61 14.19
N PRO A 107 1.01 -17.37 13.20
CA PRO A 107 1.84 -18.17 12.32
C PRO A 107 2.86 -17.33 11.55
N ARG A 108 4.01 -17.93 11.24
CA ARG A 108 5.01 -17.28 10.41
C ARG A 108 4.57 -17.22 8.95
N TRP A 109 4.84 -16.08 8.33
CA TRP A 109 4.74 -15.86 6.90
C TRP A 109 6.13 -15.54 6.34
N ALA A 110 6.47 -16.09 5.18
CA ALA A 110 7.80 -15.97 4.59
C ALA A 110 7.78 -15.26 3.23
N LEU A 111 8.69 -14.31 3.06
CA LEU A 111 9.02 -13.72 1.77
C LEU A 111 10.22 -14.45 1.18
N LYS A 112 10.09 -14.97 -0.03
CA LYS A 112 11.08 -15.81 -0.69
C LYS A 112 11.39 -15.33 -2.10
N ASN A 113 12.53 -15.76 -2.63
CA ASN A 113 12.86 -15.66 -4.04
C ASN A 113 13.60 -16.93 -4.49
N ASP A 114 12.97 -17.68 -5.39
CA ASP A 114 13.44 -18.97 -5.89
C ASP A 114 13.75 -19.94 -4.75
N GLY A 115 12.79 -20.07 -3.83
CA GLY A 115 12.90 -20.90 -2.63
C GLY A 115 13.80 -20.34 -1.51
N HIS A 116 14.57 -19.28 -1.75
CA HIS A 116 15.43 -18.68 -0.72
C HIS A 116 14.63 -17.69 0.13
N GLU A 117 14.61 -17.90 1.44
CA GLU A 117 13.97 -16.98 2.37
C GLU A 117 14.74 -15.66 2.44
N LEU A 118 14.06 -14.57 2.03
CA LEU A 118 14.56 -13.21 2.10
C LEU A 118 14.23 -12.58 3.46
N ALA A 119 13.04 -12.88 3.98
CA ALA A 119 12.57 -12.44 5.28
C ALA A 119 11.43 -13.33 5.79
N SER A 120 11.23 -13.33 7.11
CA SER A 120 10.10 -14.02 7.71
C SER A 120 9.68 -13.32 9.01
N TRP A 121 8.37 -13.24 9.19
CA TRP A 121 7.69 -12.57 10.29
C TRP A 121 6.50 -13.40 10.75
N THR A 122 5.95 -13.13 11.93
CA THR A 122 4.55 -13.52 12.19
C THR A 122 3.61 -12.80 11.21
N LYS A 123 2.41 -13.33 10.96
CA LYS A 123 1.42 -12.65 10.11
C LYS A 123 1.08 -11.26 10.64
N TYR A 124 1.00 -11.08 11.96
CA TYR A 124 0.88 -9.75 12.59
C TYR A 124 1.98 -8.79 12.13
N GLU A 125 3.23 -9.18 12.31
CA GLU A 125 4.40 -8.36 11.97
C GLU A 125 4.48 -8.07 10.47
N ALA A 126 4.12 -9.03 9.62
CA ALA A 126 4.09 -8.86 8.17
C ALA A 126 3.04 -7.84 7.74
N ILE A 127 1.83 -7.89 8.32
CA ILE A 127 0.76 -6.91 8.08
C ILE A 127 1.15 -5.51 8.60
N ARG A 128 1.76 -5.44 9.78
CA ARG A 128 2.29 -4.17 10.29
C ARG A 128 3.38 -3.60 9.40
N HIS A 129 4.25 -4.47 8.87
CA HIS A 129 5.24 -4.06 7.90
C HIS A 129 4.60 -3.51 6.62
N SER A 130 3.56 -4.16 6.08
CA SER A 130 2.87 -3.68 4.87
C SER A 130 2.19 -2.32 5.09
N LEU A 131 1.53 -2.11 6.23
CA LEU A 131 0.95 -0.81 6.57
C LEU A 131 2.01 0.30 6.64
N ASN A 132 3.19 0.03 7.19
CA ASN A 132 4.31 0.99 7.16
C ASN A 132 4.80 1.30 5.74
N GLN A 133 4.74 0.33 4.82
CA GLN A 133 5.11 0.55 3.41
C GLN A 133 4.15 1.52 2.72
N ILE A 134 2.85 1.48 3.04
CA ILE A 134 1.86 2.43 2.54
C ILE A 134 2.28 3.85 2.90
N THR A 135 2.53 4.11 4.18
CA THR A 135 3.00 5.40 4.68
C THR A 135 4.30 5.83 4.04
N HIS A 136 5.28 4.92 3.98
CA HIS A 136 6.61 5.17 3.41
C HIS A 136 6.52 5.62 1.95
N HIS A 137 5.79 4.88 1.12
CA HIS A 137 5.68 5.16 -0.30
C HIS A 137 4.72 6.32 -0.60
N ARG A 138 3.65 6.52 0.19
CA ARG A 138 2.82 7.73 0.08
C ARG A 138 3.62 9.00 0.39
N ALA A 139 4.52 8.96 1.37
CA ALA A 139 5.42 10.09 1.64
C ALA A 139 6.35 10.38 0.44
N GLN A 140 6.86 9.33 -0.23
CA GLN A 140 7.61 9.50 -1.48
C GLN A 140 6.74 10.15 -2.57
N LEU A 141 5.51 9.67 -2.77
CA LEU A 141 4.56 10.25 -3.73
C LEU A 141 4.28 11.72 -3.41
N GLY A 142 4.19 12.09 -2.13
CA GLY A 142 4.03 13.48 -1.72
C GLY A 142 5.17 14.40 -2.17
N VAL A 143 6.41 13.90 -2.17
CA VAL A 143 7.56 14.64 -2.75
C VAL A 143 7.40 14.77 -4.26
N TYR A 144 6.89 13.77 -4.95
CA TYR A 144 6.67 13.83 -6.39
C TYR A 144 5.60 14.87 -6.74
N TYR A 145 4.53 14.95 -5.94
CA TYR A 145 3.50 15.97 -6.09
C TYR A 145 4.08 17.37 -5.91
N ARG A 146 4.85 17.57 -4.82
CA ARG A 146 5.50 18.86 -4.55
C ARG A 146 6.45 19.30 -5.67
N LEU A 147 7.21 18.38 -6.27
CA LEU A 147 8.15 18.69 -7.35
C LEU A 147 7.49 18.93 -8.71
N ASN A 148 6.20 18.60 -8.84
CA ASN A 148 5.41 18.81 -10.06
C ASN A 148 4.33 19.88 -9.88
N ASP A 149 4.41 20.70 -8.82
CA ASP A 149 3.42 21.75 -8.49
C ASP A 149 1.98 21.22 -8.38
N ILE A 150 1.83 19.98 -7.88
CA ILE A 150 0.54 19.37 -7.58
C ILE A 150 0.22 19.64 -6.12
N GLU A 151 -1.02 20.04 -5.85
CA GLU A 151 -1.54 20.24 -4.50
C GLU A 151 -1.26 19.00 -3.64
N LEU A 152 -0.70 19.18 -2.44
CA LEU A 152 -0.33 18.07 -1.57
C LEU A 152 -1.33 17.90 -0.42
N PRO A 153 -2.17 16.86 -0.41
CA PRO A 153 -3.10 16.59 0.68
C PRO A 153 -2.38 16.37 2.01
N GLY A 154 -3.09 16.64 3.10
CA GLY A 154 -2.66 16.25 4.44
C GLY A 154 -2.49 14.73 4.56
N SER A 155 -1.48 14.29 5.32
CA SER A 155 -1.34 12.87 5.68
C SER A 155 -1.60 12.67 7.18
N TYR A 156 -0.65 13.01 8.04
CA TYR A 156 -0.83 12.96 9.51
C TYR A 156 -0.94 14.35 10.15
N GLY A 157 -0.75 15.37 9.34
CA GLY A 157 -0.80 16.76 9.73
C GLY A 157 -0.93 17.65 8.50
N PRO A 158 -1.00 18.97 8.73
CA PRO A 158 -1.20 19.94 7.68
C PRO A 158 -0.01 20.00 6.71
N THR A 159 -0.28 20.46 5.50
CA THR A 159 0.72 20.77 4.47
C THR A 159 0.71 22.27 4.18
N ALA A 160 1.63 22.75 3.32
CA ALA A 160 1.60 24.13 2.87
C ALA A 160 0.32 24.48 2.07
N ASP A 161 -0.34 23.47 1.50
CA ASP A 161 -1.56 23.63 0.69
C ASP A 161 -2.83 23.43 1.52
N HIS A 162 -2.76 22.63 2.60
CA HIS A 162 -3.83 22.43 3.59
C HIS A 162 -3.32 22.71 5.02
N PRO A 163 -3.38 23.96 5.52
CA PRO A 163 -2.72 24.36 6.76
C PRO A 163 -3.46 23.99 8.06
N ASN A 164 -4.65 23.36 7.98
CA ASN A 164 -5.51 23.08 9.13
C ASN A 164 -5.55 21.58 9.48
N PHE A 165 -5.78 21.27 10.75
CA PHE A 165 -6.11 19.94 11.28
C PHE A 165 -7.60 19.64 11.18
#